data_AF-A0A5X8Y158-F1
#
_entry.id   AF-A0A5X8Y158-F1
#
_cell.length_a   1.000
_cell.length_b   1.000
_cell.length_c   1.000
_cell.angle_alpha   90.00
_cell.angle_beta   90.00
_cell.angle_gamma   90.00
#
_symmetry.space_group_name_H-M   'P 1'
#
loop_
_entity.id
_entity.type
_entity.pdbx_description
1 polymer ?
#
loop_
_entity_poly.entity_id
_entity_poly.type
_entity_poly.pdbx_seq_one_letter_code
_entity_poly.pdbx_strand_id
1 'polypeptide(L)'
;MAVLLNKSDMAASLGVSVQAFDKYGITPVERRGREVFYDVKSVVEYRVARELQKAREGQSGDGENDYEEKLLIARWKLTEEQAVAQKLKNQVTEGEMVDSGFCTFALSRLAMDLSSILDSIPLSMQRKFPDITPQQIEELKVLIAKGANQCARAGEKMPELIDEYIRTANE
;
A
#
# COMPACT_ATOMS: atom_id res chain seq x y z
N MET A 1 13.81 10.52 59.26
CA MET A 1 12.70 10.54 60.26
C MET A 1 11.53 9.82 59.63
N ALA A 2 10.94 8.82 60.30
CA ALA A 2 9.71 8.19 59.83
C ALA A 2 8.53 9.13 60.09
N VAL A 3 7.71 9.39 59.07
CA VAL A 3 6.50 10.20 59.22
C VAL A 3 5.38 9.23 59.56
N LEU A 4 4.85 9.34 60.78
CA LEU A 4 3.80 8.49 61.29
C LEU A 4 2.47 9.25 61.24
N LEU A 5 1.48 8.69 60.56
CA LEU A 5 0.11 9.22 60.53
C LEU A 5 -0.84 8.24 61.20
N ASN A 6 -1.84 8.77 61.89
CA ASN A 6 -2.95 7.95 62.37
C ASN A 6 -3.76 7.42 61.16
N LYS A 7 -4.61 6.44 61.41
CA LYS A 7 -5.42 5.79 60.38
C LYS A 7 -6.31 6.76 59.56
N SER A 8 -6.93 7.74 60.22
CA SER A 8 -7.86 8.68 59.59
C SER A 8 -7.12 9.66 58.67
N ASP A 9 -6.01 10.20 59.14
CA ASP A 9 -5.16 11.13 58.40
C ASP A 9 -4.44 10.42 57.24
N MET A 10 -4.05 9.16 57.42
CA MET A 10 -3.50 8.34 56.34
C MET A 10 -4.53 8.11 55.24
N ALA A 11 -5.77 7.75 55.60
CA ALA A 11 -6.85 7.57 54.63
C ALA A 11 -7.17 8.87 53.88
N ALA A 12 -7.25 10.00 54.61
CA ALA A 12 -7.49 11.32 54.02
C ALA A 12 -6.37 11.76 53.07
N SER A 13 -5.09 11.58 53.44
CA SER A 13 -3.94 11.95 52.59
C SER A 13 -3.85 11.14 51.30
N LEU A 14 -4.36 9.91 51.30
CA LEU A 14 -4.43 9.05 50.12
C LEU A 14 -5.73 9.22 49.30
N GLY A 15 -6.67 10.05 49.78
CA GLY A 15 -7.97 10.25 49.14
C GLY A 15 -8.88 9.01 49.17
N VAL A 16 -8.73 8.15 50.17
CA VAL A 16 -9.51 6.91 50.31
C VAL A 16 -10.32 6.89 51.61
N SER A 17 -11.40 6.12 51.64
CA SER A 17 -12.16 5.94 52.89
C SER A 17 -11.36 5.12 53.91
N VAL A 18 -11.62 5.35 55.19
CA VAL A 18 -11.01 4.58 56.30
C VAL A 18 -11.27 3.07 56.15
N GLN A 19 -12.46 2.71 55.66
CA GLN A 19 -12.84 1.32 55.37
C GLN A 19 -12.07 0.72 54.19
N ALA A 20 -11.75 1.53 53.17
CA ALA A 20 -10.91 1.09 52.05
C ALA A 20 -9.45 0.91 52.50
N PHE A 21 -8.97 1.78 53.39
CA PHE A 21 -7.63 1.66 53.97
C PHE A 21 -7.47 0.39 54.83
N ASP A 22 -8.50 -0.01 55.60
CA ASP A 22 -8.47 -1.27 56.35
C ASP A 22 -8.20 -2.50 55.49
N LYS A 23 -8.69 -2.49 54.24
CA LYS A 23 -8.50 -3.59 53.29
C LYS A 23 -7.05 -3.70 52.80
N TYR A 24 -6.20 -2.71 53.06
CA TYR A 24 -4.81 -2.74 52.63
C TYR A 24 -3.97 -3.69 53.50
N GLY A 25 -4.43 -4.02 54.72
CA GLY A 25 -3.78 -5.02 55.58
C GLY A 25 -2.37 -4.64 56.05
N ILE A 26 -2.02 -3.35 56.01
CA ILE A 26 -0.69 -2.85 56.37
C ILE A 26 -0.52 -2.90 57.89
N THR A 27 0.60 -3.44 58.36
CA THR A 27 0.87 -3.56 59.80
C THR A 27 1.19 -2.19 60.41
N PRO A 28 0.53 -1.81 61.52
CA PRO A 28 0.82 -0.55 62.19
C PRO A 28 2.14 -0.60 62.95
N VAL A 29 2.80 0.56 63.03
CA VAL A 29 4.14 0.70 63.62
C VAL A 29 4.06 1.01 65.11
N GLU A 30 3.08 1.81 65.52
CA GLU A 30 2.94 2.23 66.91
C GLU A 30 1.47 2.37 67.29
N ARG A 31 1.14 2.09 68.56
CA ARG A 31 -0.17 2.35 69.13
C ARG A 31 -0.03 3.35 70.28
N ARG A 32 -0.67 4.51 70.16
CA ARG A 32 -0.76 5.51 71.23
C ARG A 32 -2.21 5.65 71.64
N GLY A 33 -2.56 5.08 72.80
CA GLY A 33 -3.93 5.06 73.32
C GLY A 33 -4.91 4.31 72.39
N ARG A 34 -5.97 5.01 71.97
CA ARG A 34 -6.99 4.47 71.05
C ARG A 34 -6.61 4.59 69.58
N GLU A 35 -5.51 5.30 69.26
CA GLU A 35 -5.07 5.53 67.89
C GLU A 35 -3.90 4.62 67.51
N VAL A 36 -3.85 4.30 66.22
CA VAL A 36 -2.88 3.40 65.61
C VAL A 36 -2.19 4.16 64.48
N PHE A 37 -0.86 4.09 64.46
CA PHE A 37 -0.01 4.87 63.57
C PHE A 37 0.66 3.98 62.52
N TYR A 38 0.73 4.51 61.31
CA TYR A 38 1.29 3.85 60.13
C TYR A 38 2.44 4.70 59.59
N ASP A 39 3.50 4.03 59.16
CA ASP A 39 4.59 4.68 58.42
C ASP A 39 4.11 5.01 57.00
N VAL A 40 4.15 6.31 56.65
CA VAL A 40 3.70 6.81 55.34
C VAL A 40 4.43 6.10 54.20
N LYS A 41 5.73 5.83 54.38
CA LYS A 41 6.55 5.20 53.34
C LYS A 41 6.02 3.82 52.94
N SER A 42 5.78 2.93 53.91
CA SER A 42 5.28 1.57 53.65
C SER A 42 3.90 1.59 52.97
N VAL A 43 3.05 2.55 53.32
CA VAL A 43 1.72 2.69 52.72
C VAL A 43 1.79 3.13 51.27
N VAL A 44 2.65 4.10 50.96
CA VAL A 44 2.85 4.57 49.58
C VAL A 44 3.48 3.48 48.73
N GLU A 45 4.46 2.73 49.26
CA GLU A 45 5.07 1.60 48.56
C GLU A 45 4.04 0.52 48.20
N TYR A 46 3.17 0.15 49.14
CA TYR A 46 2.06 -0.78 48.88
C TYR A 46 1.11 -0.25 47.79
N ARG A 47 0.75 1.03 47.85
CA ARG A 47 -0.15 1.67 46.87
C ARG A 47 0.44 1.63 45.46
N VAL A 48 1.70 2.03 45.33
CA VAL A 48 2.43 2.08 44.05
C VAL A 48 2.57 0.68 43.47
N ALA A 49 2.98 -0.31 44.28
CA ALA A 49 3.09 -1.70 43.85
C ALA A 49 1.75 -2.25 43.33
N ARG A 50 0.65 -1.95 44.02
CA ARG A 50 -0.70 -2.39 43.62
C ARG A 50 -1.19 -1.76 42.32
N GLU A 51 -0.89 -0.48 42.06
CA GLU A 51 -1.25 0.14 40.78
C GLU A 51 -0.40 -0.35 39.62
N LEU A 52 0.90 -0.57 39.85
CA LEU A 52 1.78 -1.17 38.84
C LEU A 52 1.32 -2.58 38.48
N GLN A 53 0.85 -3.36 39.46
CA GLN A 53 0.31 -4.68 39.23
C GLN A 53 -0.98 -4.62 38.40
N LYS A 54 -1.93 -3.75 38.73
CA LYS A 54 -3.14 -3.54 37.92
C LYS A 54 -2.84 -3.06 36.49
N ALA A 55 -1.86 -2.18 36.32
CA ALA A 55 -1.46 -1.69 35.00
C ALA A 55 -0.88 -2.81 34.13
N ARG A 56 -0.11 -3.74 34.73
CA ARG A 56 0.40 -4.93 34.05
C ARG A 56 -0.69 -5.96 33.76
N GLU A 57 -1.61 -6.16 34.69
CA GLU A 57 -2.76 -7.06 34.51
C GLU A 57 -3.74 -6.53 33.45
N GLY A 58 -3.93 -5.20 33.37
CA GLY A 58 -4.72 -4.54 32.32
C GLY A 58 -4.10 -4.65 30.92
N GLN A 59 -2.78 -4.73 30.81
CA GLN A 59 -2.09 -5.02 29.54
C GLN A 59 -2.11 -6.51 29.16
N SER A 60 -2.35 -7.41 30.11
CA SER A 60 -2.37 -8.86 29.85
C SER A 60 -3.68 -9.33 29.20
N GLY A 61 -4.72 -8.50 29.17
CA GLY A 61 -5.99 -8.73 28.46
C GLY A 61 -6.04 -8.14 27.04
N ASP A 62 -4.92 -7.63 26.52
CA ASP A 62 -4.87 -6.80 25.31
C ASP A 62 -4.54 -7.59 24.01
N GLY A 63 -4.31 -8.90 24.12
CA GLY A 63 -3.96 -9.73 22.97
C GLY A 63 -5.08 -9.89 21.93
N GLU A 64 -6.34 -9.70 22.33
CA GLU A 64 -7.51 -9.80 21.43
C GLU A 64 -7.83 -8.45 20.77
N ASN A 65 -7.73 -7.33 21.50
CA ASN A 65 -7.90 -5.97 20.96
C ASN A 65 -6.78 -5.58 19.98
N ASP A 66 -5.52 -5.89 20.28
CA ASP A 66 -4.39 -5.66 19.38
C ASP A 66 -4.52 -6.47 18.08
N TYR A 67 -5.08 -7.69 18.16
CA TYR A 67 -5.35 -8.51 16.98
C TYR A 67 -6.52 -7.97 16.14
N GLU A 68 -7.63 -7.57 16.77
CA GLU A 68 -8.77 -6.97 16.07
C GLU A 68 -8.40 -5.65 15.40
N GLU A 69 -7.62 -4.79 16.06
CA GLU A 69 -7.14 -3.53 15.49
C GLU A 69 -6.22 -3.78 14.29
N LYS A 70 -5.25 -4.69 14.42
CA LYS A 70 -4.38 -5.09 13.30
C LYS A 70 -5.16 -5.68 12.14
N LEU A 71 -6.17 -6.51 12.42
CA LEU A 71 -7.04 -7.10 11.42
C LEU A 71 -7.86 -6.03 10.70
N LEU A 72 -8.35 -5.01 11.42
CA LEU A 72 -9.10 -3.90 10.85
C LEU A 72 -8.21 -3.05 9.92
N ILE A 73 -6.98 -2.73 10.34
CA ILE A 73 -6.00 -2.01 9.52
C ILE A 73 -5.68 -2.82 8.25
N ALA A 74 -5.46 -4.13 8.39
CA ALA A 74 -5.17 -5.00 7.25
C ALA A 74 -6.34 -5.03 6.24
N ARG A 75 -7.58 -5.14 6.73
CA ARG A 75 -8.79 -5.08 5.90
C ARG A 75 -8.94 -3.73 5.19
N TRP A 76 -8.67 -2.64 5.90
CA TRP A 76 -8.75 -1.30 5.32
C TRP A 76 -7.77 -1.13 4.16
N LYS A 77 -6.50 -1.50 4.37
CA LYS A 77 -5.47 -1.49 3.30
C LYS A 77 -5.85 -2.37 2.11
N LEU A 78 -6.32 -3.60 2.38
CA LEU A 78 -6.77 -4.50 1.32
C LEU A 78 -7.93 -3.90 0.51
N THR A 79 -8.88 -3.24 1.18
CA THR A 79 -10.02 -2.60 0.52
C THR A 79 -9.57 -1.42 -0.34
N GLU A 80 -8.59 -0.65 0.12
CA GLU A 80 -7.98 0.43 -0.65
C GLU A 80 -7.28 -0.09 -1.91
N GLU A 81 -6.44 -1.12 -1.78
CA GLU A 81 -5.78 -1.76 -2.93
C GLU A 81 -6.78 -2.35 -3.92
N GLN A 82 -7.84 -3.01 -3.42
CA GLN A 82 -8.92 -3.52 -4.25
C GLN A 82 -9.67 -2.41 -5.00
N ALA A 83 -9.90 -1.27 -4.37
CA ALA A 83 -10.53 -0.11 -5.02
C ALA A 83 -9.65 0.45 -6.14
N VAL A 84 -8.33 0.54 -5.93
CA VAL A 84 -7.38 0.95 -6.97
C VAL A 84 -7.37 -0.05 -8.13
N ALA A 85 -7.29 -1.34 -7.83
CA ALA A 85 -7.32 -2.40 -8.85
C ALA A 85 -8.62 -2.37 -9.66
N GLN A 86 -9.77 -2.12 -9.01
CA GLN A 86 -11.05 -1.99 -9.69
C GLN A 86 -11.10 -0.75 -10.59
N LYS A 87 -10.55 0.39 -10.16
CA LYS A 87 -10.45 1.59 -11.00
C LYS A 87 -9.61 1.34 -12.25
N LEU A 88 -8.46 0.68 -12.13
CA LEU A 88 -7.62 0.31 -13.27
C LEU A 88 -8.39 -0.62 -14.24
N LYS A 89 -9.13 -1.61 -13.72
CA LYS A 89 -9.98 -2.48 -14.55
C LYS A 89 -11.11 -1.72 -15.24
N ASN A 90 -11.72 -0.75 -14.57
CA ASN A 90 -12.75 0.09 -15.17
C ASN A 90 -12.15 0.91 -16.33
N GLN A 91 -10.97 1.51 -16.16
CA GLN A 91 -10.27 2.23 -17.23
C GLN A 91 -9.96 1.34 -18.44
N VAL A 92 -9.60 0.07 -18.23
CA VAL A 92 -9.45 -0.90 -19.33
C VAL A 92 -10.79 -1.18 -20.02
N THR A 93 -11.87 -1.35 -19.24
CA THR A 93 -13.21 -1.64 -19.77
C THR A 93 -13.81 -0.46 -20.53
N GLU A 94 -13.52 0.76 -20.07
CA GLU A 94 -13.94 2.03 -20.68
C GLU A 94 -13.07 2.40 -21.90
N GLY A 95 -11.97 1.68 -22.13
CA GLY A 95 -11.08 1.89 -23.28
C GLY A 95 -10.06 3.02 -23.07
N GLU A 96 -9.92 3.55 -21.86
CA GLU A 96 -8.94 4.58 -21.50
C GLU A 96 -7.55 4.00 -21.25
N MET A 97 -7.47 2.72 -20.85
CA MET A 97 -6.22 2.00 -20.63
C MET A 97 -6.12 0.80 -21.56
N VAL A 98 -5.07 0.73 -22.37
CA VAL A 98 -4.83 -0.35 -23.32
C VAL A 98 -3.53 -1.05 -22.99
N ASP A 99 -3.55 -2.39 -23.01
CA ASP A 99 -2.37 -3.22 -22.80
C ASP A 99 -1.32 -2.98 -23.89
N SER A 100 -0.06 -2.78 -23.50
CA SER A 100 1.03 -2.52 -24.46
C SER A 100 1.32 -3.74 -25.35
N GLY A 101 1.04 -4.95 -24.86
CA GLY A 101 1.08 -6.19 -25.63
C GLY A 101 0.02 -6.21 -26.72
N PHE A 102 -1.22 -5.80 -26.41
CA PHE A 102 -2.25 -5.61 -27.42
C PHE A 102 -1.84 -4.59 -28.49
N CYS A 103 -1.29 -3.43 -28.11
CA CYS A 103 -0.82 -2.43 -29.07
C CYS A 103 0.28 -2.98 -29.99
N THR A 104 1.24 -3.72 -29.44
CA THR A 104 2.30 -4.39 -30.21
C THR A 104 1.72 -5.39 -31.20
N PHE A 105 0.78 -6.23 -30.75
CA PHE A 105 0.06 -7.18 -31.59
C PHE A 105 -0.72 -6.47 -32.72
N ALA A 106 -1.51 -5.45 -32.38
CA ALA A 106 -2.34 -4.71 -33.33
C ALA A 106 -1.49 -4.04 -34.42
N LEU A 107 -0.39 -3.39 -34.04
CA LEU A 107 0.53 -2.76 -34.99
C LEU A 107 1.25 -3.77 -35.86
N SER A 108 1.64 -4.91 -35.31
CA SER A 108 2.26 -6.00 -36.08
C SER A 108 1.27 -6.56 -37.10
N ARG A 109 0.00 -6.74 -36.71
CA ARG A 109 -1.05 -7.20 -37.62
C ARG A 109 -1.31 -6.20 -38.75
N LEU A 110 -1.46 -4.91 -38.43
CA LEU A 110 -1.64 -3.86 -39.42
C LEU A 110 -0.44 -3.74 -40.37
N ALA A 111 0.78 -3.90 -39.85
CA ALA A 111 1.99 -3.90 -40.65
C ALA A 111 2.05 -5.07 -41.64
N MET A 112 1.62 -6.27 -41.24
CA MET A 112 1.52 -7.42 -42.14
C MET A 112 0.50 -7.18 -43.26
N ASP A 113 -0.68 -6.64 -42.92
CA ASP A 113 -1.72 -6.33 -43.90
C ASP A 113 -1.23 -5.25 -44.89
N LEU A 114 -0.52 -4.23 -44.41
CA LEU A 114 0.12 -3.22 -45.26
C LEU A 114 1.22 -3.80 -46.15
N SER A 115 2.07 -4.68 -45.62
CA SER A 115 3.13 -5.34 -46.40
C SER A 115 2.54 -6.09 -47.60
N SER A 116 1.44 -6.82 -47.39
CA SER A 116 0.76 -7.54 -48.47
C SER A 116 0.23 -6.60 -49.57
N ILE A 117 -0.28 -5.43 -49.19
CA ILE A 117 -0.71 -4.42 -50.17
C ILE A 117 0.50 -3.86 -50.93
N LEU A 118 1.57 -3.53 -50.22
CA LEU A 118 2.80 -2.98 -50.81
C LEU A 118 3.41 -3.96 -51.85
N ASP A 119 3.44 -5.26 -51.57
CA ASP A 119 3.96 -6.29 -52.47
C ASP A 119 3.18 -6.39 -53.80
N SER A 120 1.93 -5.94 -53.84
CA SER A 120 1.09 -5.96 -55.04
C SER A 120 1.35 -4.79 -56.00
N ILE A 121 2.02 -3.73 -55.52
CA ILE A 121 2.22 -2.47 -56.26
C ILE A 121 3.09 -2.66 -57.51
N PRO A 122 4.24 -3.37 -57.49
CA PRO A 122 5.10 -3.48 -58.67
C PRO A 122 4.38 -4.12 -59.87
N LEU A 123 3.64 -5.20 -59.62
CA LEU A 123 2.86 -5.88 -60.67
C LEU A 123 1.72 -5.00 -61.17
N SER A 124 1.05 -4.26 -60.28
CA SER A 124 -0.02 -3.34 -60.65
C SER A 124 0.50 -2.18 -61.51
N MET A 125 1.68 -1.65 -61.19
CA MET A 125 2.35 -0.61 -61.98
C MET A 125 2.75 -1.14 -63.37
N GLN A 126 3.35 -2.32 -63.44
CA GLN A 126 3.73 -2.95 -64.71
C GLN A 126 2.53 -3.17 -65.64
N ARG A 127 1.36 -3.54 -65.09
CA ARG A 127 0.13 -3.73 -65.87
C ARG A 127 -0.48 -2.42 -66.36
N LYS A 128 -0.39 -1.35 -65.57
CA LYS A 128 -0.98 -0.04 -65.91
C LYS A 128 -0.11 0.80 -66.84
N PHE A 129 1.20 0.62 -66.79
CA PHE A 129 2.17 1.42 -67.54
C PHE A 129 3.08 0.51 -68.35
N PRO A 130 2.69 0.11 -69.57
CA PRO A 130 3.46 -0.83 -70.41
C PRO A 130 4.86 -0.33 -70.77
N ASP A 131 5.06 1.00 -70.77
CA ASP A 131 6.33 1.64 -71.12
C ASP A 131 7.35 1.66 -69.96
N ILE A 132 6.96 1.19 -68.76
CA ILE A 132 7.88 1.13 -67.63
C ILE A 132 8.98 0.10 -67.90
N THR A 133 10.23 0.53 -67.76
CA THR A 133 11.36 -0.36 -68.02
C THR A 133 11.48 -1.43 -66.92
N PRO A 134 12.00 -2.63 -67.23
CA PRO A 134 12.26 -3.64 -66.22
C PRO A 134 13.16 -3.15 -65.08
N GLN A 135 14.12 -2.27 -65.38
CA GLN A 135 15.01 -1.70 -64.38
C GLN A 135 14.27 -0.79 -63.38
N GLN A 136 13.34 0.05 -63.85
CA GLN A 136 12.50 0.88 -62.97
C GLN A 136 11.60 0.02 -62.07
N ILE A 137 11.07 -1.10 -62.57
CA ILE A 137 10.28 -2.04 -61.77
C ILE A 137 11.14 -2.70 -60.68
N GLU A 138 12.39 -3.07 -60.98
CA GLU A 138 13.29 -3.61 -59.96
C GLU A 138 13.67 -2.58 -58.89
N GLU A 139 13.97 -1.34 -59.28
CA GLU A 139 14.18 -0.26 -58.31
C GLU A 139 12.96 -0.04 -57.41
N LEU A 140 11.75 -0.06 -57.99
CA LEU A 140 10.49 0.03 -57.26
C LEU A 140 10.31 -1.12 -56.26
N LYS A 141 10.59 -2.36 -56.67
CA LYS A 141 10.55 -3.54 -55.78
C LYS A 141 11.51 -3.40 -54.61
N VAL A 142 12.73 -2.91 -54.84
CA VAL A 142 13.72 -2.70 -53.78
C VAL A 142 13.23 -1.67 -52.77
N LEU A 143 12.66 -0.55 -53.22
CA LEU A 143 12.12 0.48 -52.32
C LEU A 143 10.92 -0.04 -51.51
N ILE A 144 10.02 -0.78 -52.16
CA ILE A 144 8.87 -1.41 -51.50
C ILE A 144 9.33 -2.43 -50.45
N ALA A 145 10.28 -3.30 -50.79
CA ALA A 145 10.81 -4.28 -49.84
C ALA A 145 11.45 -3.62 -48.62
N LYS A 146 12.17 -2.49 -48.81
CA LYS A 146 12.71 -1.70 -47.69
C LYS A 146 11.58 -1.17 -46.79
N GLY A 147 10.54 -0.60 -47.38
CA GLY A 147 9.38 -0.08 -46.63
C GLY A 147 8.62 -1.18 -45.90
N ALA A 148 8.31 -2.28 -46.58
CA ALA A 148 7.62 -3.45 -46.02
C ALA A 148 8.38 -4.04 -44.83
N ASN A 149 9.69 -4.21 -44.95
CA ASN A 149 10.53 -4.70 -43.85
C ASN A 149 10.55 -3.75 -42.64
N GLN A 150 10.49 -2.44 -42.89
CA GLN A 150 10.40 -1.45 -41.80
C GLN A 150 9.02 -1.50 -41.13
N CYS A 151 7.94 -1.64 -41.90
CA CYS A 151 6.59 -1.81 -41.37
C CYS A 151 6.50 -3.08 -40.52
N ALA A 152 7.06 -4.21 -40.97
CA ALA A 152 7.05 -5.47 -40.23
C ALA A 152 7.65 -5.36 -38.82
N ARG A 153 8.54 -4.39 -38.59
CA ARG A 153 9.16 -4.11 -37.29
C ARG A 153 8.48 -2.99 -36.51
N ALA A 154 7.33 -2.48 -36.95
CA ALA A 154 6.64 -1.39 -36.28
C ALA A 154 6.25 -1.73 -34.83
N GLY A 155 5.82 -2.97 -34.58
CA GLY A 155 5.50 -3.44 -33.23
C GLY A 155 6.71 -3.46 -32.28
N GLU A 156 7.90 -3.79 -32.79
CA GLU A 156 9.14 -3.85 -31.99
C GLU A 156 9.54 -2.48 -31.42
N LYS A 157 9.14 -1.39 -32.10
CA LYS A 157 9.43 -0.01 -31.67
C LYS A 157 8.48 0.52 -30.61
N MET A 158 7.45 -0.23 -30.24
CA MET A 158 6.45 0.25 -29.28
C MET A 158 6.98 0.64 -27.91
N PRO A 159 7.91 -0.10 -27.28
CA PRO A 159 8.48 0.32 -26.01
C PRO A 159 9.16 1.69 -26.10
N GLU A 160 9.96 1.92 -27.14
CA GLU A 160 10.67 3.20 -27.35
C GLU A 160 9.70 4.36 -27.57
N LEU A 161 8.62 4.15 -28.35
CA LEU A 161 7.59 5.15 -28.61
C LEU A 161 6.78 5.50 -27.35
N ILE A 162 6.51 4.51 -26.49
CA ILE A 162 5.84 4.74 -25.21
C ILE A 162 6.73 5.56 -24.29
N ASP A 163 8.03 5.21 -24.19
CA ASP A 163 8.98 5.96 -23.37
C ASP A 163 9.14 7.41 -23.86
N GLU A 164 9.20 7.62 -25.18
CA GLU A 164 9.24 8.96 -25.78
C GLU A 164 7.98 9.76 -25.44
N TYR A 165 6.79 9.16 -25.60
CA TYR A 165 5.51 9.82 -25.28
C TYR A 165 5.43 10.21 -23.79
N ILE A 166 5.82 9.30 -22.88
CA ILE A 166 5.82 9.56 -21.44
C ILE A 166 6.77 10.71 -21.10
N ARG A 167 7.96 10.77 -21.73
CA ARG A 167 8.90 11.86 -21.52
C ARG A 167 8.32 13.19 -21.96
N THR A 168 7.74 13.26 -23.16
CA THR A 168 7.15 14.50 -23.69
C THR A 168 5.88 14.94 -22.95
N ALA A 169 5.10 14.00 -22.41
CA ALA A 169 3.89 14.34 -21.64
C ALA A 169 4.20 14.87 -20.23
N ASN A 170 5.41 14.65 -19.72
CA ASN A 170 5.85 15.07 -18.39
C ASN A 170 6.77 16.31 -18.40
N GLU A 171 7.08 16.86 -19.59
CA GLU A 171 7.74 18.16 -19.79
C GLU A 171 6.70 19.31 -19.84
#